data_AF-A0A0K9YXC2-F1
#
_entry.id   AF-A0A0K9YXC2-F1
#
_cell.length_a   1.000
_cell.length_b   1.000
_cell.length_c   1.000
_cell.angle_alpha   90.00
_cell.angle_beta   90.00
_cell.angle_gamma   90.00
#
_symmetry.space_group_name_H-M   'P 1'
#
loop_
_entity.id
_entity.type
_entity.pdbx_description
1 polymer ?
#
loop_
_entity_poly.entity_id
_entity_poly.type
_entity_poly.pdbx_seq_one_letter_code
_entity_poly.pdbx_strand_id
1 'polypeptide(L)'
;MKGTTRQWGAAIFGMASVIIIGFTIYKWIIGDTVSFNEIMSCSIVLSSLLSAITWGSREEGDGPSQEDELGQHITYKSAKISYFVLMALLLLALVADKWIFGRENMTLLLVFAISMIVLPLTEWIVSKQYR
;
A
#
# COMPACT_ATOMS: atom_id res chain seq x y z
N MET A 1 0.77 31.97 9.44
CA MET A 1 0.81 30.55 9.85
C MET A 1 1.93 29.89 9.09
N LYS A 2 3.01 29.43 9.74
CA LYS A 2 4.01 28.59 9.08
C LYS A 2 3.40 27.20 8.95
N GLY A 3 3.03 26.80 7.74
CA GLY A 3 2.57 25.42 7.50
C GLY A 3 3.73 24.47 7.72
N THR A 4 3.51 23.40 8.48
CA THR A 4 4.48 22.34 8.72
C THR A 4 4.75 21.54 7.44
N THR A 5 5.92 20.91 7.35
CA THR A 5 6.33 20.11 6.19
C THR A 5 5.31 19.01 5.89
N ARG A 6 4.68 18.44 6.93
CA ARG A 6 3.59 17.48 6.81
C ARG A 6 2.36 18.03 6.09
N GLN A 7 1.93 19.24 6.46
CA GLN A 7 0.76 19.89 5.85
C GLN A 7 0.98 20.23 4.38
N TRP A 8 2.18 20.71 4.04
CA TRP A 8 2.56 20.97 2.64
C TRP A 8 2.67 19.68 1.83
N GLY A 9 3.30 18.64 2.39
CA GLY A 9 3.37 17.32 1.75
C GLY A 9 1.99 16.75 1.47
N ALA A 10 1.09 16.77 2.47
CA ALA A 10 -0.29 16.33 2.32
C ALA A 10 -1.05 17.12 1.25
N ALA A 11 -0.88 18.45 1.19
CA ALA A 11 -1.51 19.28 0.18
C ALA A 11 -1.01 18.96 -1.24
N ILE A 12 0.31 18.82 -1.42
CA ILE A 12 0.93 18.53 -2.73
C ILE A 12 0.51 17.15 -3.22
N PHE A 13 0.69 16.10 -2.40
CA PHE A 13 0.31 14.74 -2.79
C PHE A 13 -1.20 14.59 -2.89
N GLY A 14 -1.98 15.35 -2.11
CA GLY A 14 -3.43 15.36 -2.19
C GLY A 14 -3.91 15.89 -3.54
N MET A 15 -3.36 17.04 -3.96
CA MET A 15 -3.66 17.61 -5.28
C MET A 15 -3.20 16.69 -6.41
N ALA A 16 -1.98 16.15 -6.32
CA ALA A 16 -1.48 15.18 -7.30
C ALA A 16 -2.38 13.93 -7.38
N SER A 17 -2.90 13.45 -6.25
CA SER A 17 -3.78 12.28 -6.19
C SER A 17 -5.09 12.54 -6.92
N VAL A 18 -5.72 13.69 -6.66
CA VAL A 18 -6.96 14.08 -7.34
C VAL A 18 -6.75 14.20 -8.85
N ILE A 19 -5.65 14.83 -9.28
CA ILE A 19 -5.35 15.02 -10.71
C ILE A 19 -5.11 13.67 -11.40
N ILE A 20 -4.20 12.84 -10.87
CA ILE A 20 -3.79 11.60 -11.53
C ILE A 20 -4.93 10.59 -11.52
N ILE A 21 -5.57 10.35 -10.37
CA ILE A 21 -6.67 9.39 -10.26
C ILE A 21 -7.88 9.89 -11.07
N GLY A 22 -8.20 11.19 -10.97
CA GLY A 22 -9.28 11.80 -11.74
C GLY A 22 -9.06 11.66 -13.25
N PHE A 23 -7.83 11.87 -13.72
CA PHE A 23 -7.47 11.68 -15.13
C PHE A 23 -7.54 10.21 -15.55
N THR A 24 -7.08 9.28 -14.72
CA THR A 24 -7.18 7.84 -15.00
C THR A 24 -8.64 7.38 -15.08
N ILE A 25 -9.50 7.82 -14.14
CA ILE A 25 -10.94 7.53 -14.18
C ILE A 25 -11.58 8.14 -15.43
N TYR A 26 -11.24 9.40 -15.76
CA TYR A 26 -11.71 10.06 -16.96
C TYR A 26 -11.36 9.26 -18.22
N LYS A 27 -10.09 8.85 -18.38
CA LYS A 27 -9.65 7.98 -19.49
C LYS A 27 -10.46 6.68 -19.56
N TRP A 28 -10.72 6.06 -18.41
CA TRP A 28 -11.50 4.83 -18.36
C TRP A 28 -12.96 5.02 -18.82
N ILE A 29 -13.59 6.13 -18.41
CA ILE A 29 -14.99 6.44 -18.76
C ILE A 29 -15.15 6.70 -20.27
N ILE A 30 -14.21 7.39 -20.90
CA ILE A 30 -14.23 7.63 -22.35
C ILE A 30 -13.83 6.40 -23.18
N GLY A 31 -13.61 5.26 -22.52
CA GLY A 31 -13.27 4.00 -23.16
C GLY A 31 -11.82 3.91 -23.64
N ASP A 32 -10.95 4.83 -23.22
CA ASP A 32 -9.53 4.74 -23.50
C ASP A 32 -8.87 3.66 -22.62
N THR A 33 -7.81 3.07 -23.14
CA THR A 33 -7.06 2.04 -22.45
C THR A 33 -6.31 2.61 -21.25
N VAL A 34 -6.59 2.05 -20.07
CA VAL A 34 -5.81 2.29 -18.86
C VAL A 34 -4.62 1.34 -18.90
N SER A 35 -3.42 1.88 -19.01
CA SER A 35 -2.19 1.09 -19.07
C SER A 35 -1.60 0.87 -17.67
N PHE A 36 -0.55 0.05 -17.62
CA PHE A 36 0.21 -0.19 -16.40
C PHE A 36 0.72 1.11 -15.74
N ASN A 37 1.11 2.10 -16.54
CA ASN A 37 1.67 3.35 -16.04
C ASN A 37 0.65 4.16 -15.21
N GLU A 38 -0.60 4.23 -15.66
CA GLU A 38 -1.65 4.94 -14.93
C GLU A 38 -1.96 4.27 -13.59
N ILE A 39 -2.06 2.94 -13.56
CA ILE A 39 -2.33 2.18 -12.33
C ILE A 39 -1.16 2.33 -11.33
N MET A 40 0.08 2.23 -11.83
CA MET A 40 1.26 2.43 -10.99
C MET A 40 1.38 3.86 -10.48
N SER A 41 1.08 4.85 -11.32
CA SER A 41 1.11 6.27 -10.91
C SER A 41 0.07 6.55 -9.82
N CYS A 42 -1.14 5.99 -9.94
CA CYS A 42 -2.16 6.07 -8.88
C CYS A 42 -1.65 5.45 -7.57
N SER A 43 -1.02 4.28 -7.65
CA SER A 43 -0.47 3.58 -6.48
C SER A 43 0.64 4.37 -5.80
N ILE A 44 1.57 4.94 -6.58
CA ILE A 44 2.68 5.76 -6.06
C ILE A 44 2.13 7.00 -5.36
N VAL A 45 1.23 7.75 -6.00
CA VAL A 45 0.74 8.99 -5.42
C VAL A 45 -0.16 8.75 -4.21
N LEU A 46 -0.98 7.70 -4.20
CA LEU A 46 -1.73 7.31 -3.01
C LEU A 46 -0.81 6.90 -1.86
N SER A 47 0.22 6.10 -2.14
CA SER A 47 1.21 5.72 -1.14
C SER A 47 1.92 6.93 -0.55
N SER A 48 2.37 7.86 -1.40
CA SER A 48 3.00 9.11 -0.99
C SER A 48 2.06 10.02 -0.19
N LEU A 49 0.78 10.12 -0.57
CA LEU A 49 -0.23 10.87 0.16
C LEU A 49 -0.46 10.27 1.55
N LEU A 50 -0.71 8.96 1.63
CA LEU A 50 -0.94 8.26 2.90
C LEU A 50 0.29 8.37 3.82
N SER A 51 1.49 8.30 3.25
CA SER A 51 2.73 8.53 4.00
C SER A 51 2.81 9.97 4.53
N ALA A 52 2.54 10.96 3.68
CA ALA A 52 2.61 12.37 4.03
C ALA A 52 1.56 12.81 5.06
N ILE A 53 0.39 12.17 5.12
CA ILE A 53 -0.61 12.45 6.18
C ILE A 53 -0.28 11.72 7.50
N THR A 54 0.40 10.58 7.43
CA THR A 54 0.65 9.72 8.60
C THR A 54 1.87 10.20 9.39
N TRP A 55 2.97 10.49 8.69
CA TRP A 55 4.27 10.71 9.31
C TRP A 55 4.58 12.19 9.49
N GLY A 56 5.08 12.55 10.68
CA GLY A 56 5.57 13.88 11.02
C GLY A 56 7.09 13.95 11.04
N SER A 57 7.62 15.19 11.10
CA SER A 57 9.04 15.41 11.39
C SER A 57 9.26 15.55 12.90
N ARG A 58 10.31 14.90 13.40
CA ARG A 58 10.76 15.03 14.79
C ARG A 58 11.15 16.47 15.14
N GLU A 59 11.73 17.21 14.19
CA GLU A 59 12.14 18.60 14.38
C GLU A 59 10.95 19.56 14.49
N GLU A 60 9.85 19.27 13.80
CA GLU A 60 8.67 20.14 13.77
C GLU A 60 7.62 19.76 14.83
N GLY A 61 7.76 18.59 15.47
CA GLY A 61 6.81 18.07 16.45
C GLY A 61 5.42 17.77 15.87
N ASP A 62 5.30 17.65 14.54
CA ASP A 62 4.02 17.59 13.84
C ASP A 62 3.58 16.15 13.55
N GLY A 63 3.34 15.38 14.61
CA GLY A 63 2.87 14.00 14.55
C GLY A 63 3.94 12.95 14.88
N PRO A 64 3.61 11.65 14.78
CA PRO A 64 4.55 10.58 15.08
C PRO A 64 5.68 10.56 14.05
N SER A 65 6.93 10.51 14.53
CA SER A 65 8.07 10.17 13.68
C SER A 65 8.19 8.66 13.57
N GLN A 66 8.62 8.15 12.40
CA GLN A 66 8.89 6.72 12.20
C GLN A 66 9.99 6.19 13.13
N GLU A 67 10.92 7.06 13.51
CA GLU A 67 12.09 6.70 14.33
C GLU A 67 11.75 6.56 15.82
N ASP A 68 10.65 7.19 16.25
CA ASP A 68 10.21 7.11 17.65
C ASP A 68 9.62 5.74 17.97
N GLU A 69 9.62 5.37 19.25
CA GLU A 69 9.03 4.09 19.73
C GLU A 69 7.58 3.91 19.25
N LEU A 70 6.80 5.00 19.27
CA LEU A 70 5.42 4.98 18.77
C LEU A 70 5.37 4.70 17.26
N GLY A 71 6.26 5.30 16.47
CA GLY A 71 6.33 5.07 15.02
C GLY A 71 6.77 3.66 14.67
N GLN A 72 7.73 3.10 15.40
CA GLN A 72 8.14 1.70 15.25
C GLN A 72 6.99 0.75 15.60
N HIS A 73 6.24 1.03 16.68
CA HIS A 73 5.08 0.24 17.06
C HIS A 73 3.98 0.27 15.98
N ILE A 74 3.67 1.45 15.44
CA ILE A 74 2.72 1.61 14.32
C ILE A 74 3.19 0.80 13.11
N THR A 75 4.46 0.92 12.74
CA THR A 75 5.05 0.21 11.58
C THR A 75 4.95 -1.31 11.75
N TYR A 76 5.32 -1.84 12.93
CA TYR A 76 5.26 -3.28 13.18
C TYR A 76 3.83 -3.81 13.16
N LYS A 77 2.90 -3.12 13.83
CA LYS A 77 1.50 -3.52 13.89
C LYS A 77 0.83 -3.43 12.52
N SER A 78 1.06 -2.34 11.79
CA SER A 78 0.50 -2.16 10.45
C SER A 78 1.08 -3.17 9.45
N ALA A 79 2.37 -3.52 9.53
CA ALA A 79 2.95 -4.55 8.67
C ALA A 79 2.23 -5.89 8.78
N LYS A 80 1.92 -6.33 10.01
CA LYS A 80 1.16 -7.57 10.24
C LYS A 80 -0.27 -7.49 9.69
N ILE A 81 -0.96 -6.37 9.91
CA ILE A 81 -2.32 -6.16 9.40
C ILE A 81 -2.31 -6.16 7.87
N SER A 82 -1.42 -5.38 7.25
CA SER A 82 -1.26 -5.25 5.81
C SER A 82 -0.97 -6.59 5.14
N TYR A 83 -0.17 -7.46 5.77
CA TYR A 83 0.06 -8.81 5.28
C TYR A 83 -1.24 -9.62 5.14
N PHE A 84 -2.08 -9.65 6.18
CA PHE A 84 -3.34 -10.38 6.13
C PHE A 84 -4.36 -9.74 5.18
N VAL A 85 -4.40 -8.41 5.10
CA VAL A 85 -5.24 -7.69 4.12
C VAL A 85 -4.81 -8.06 2.70
N LEU A 86 -3.51 -8.05 2.38
CA LEU A 86 -3.00 -8.40 1.06
C LEU A 86 -3.30 -9.86 0.72
N MET A 87 -3.13 -10.78 1.69
CA MET A 87 -3.47 -12.19 1.53
C MET A 87 -4.97 -12.37 1.23
N ALA A 88 -5.86 -11.64 1.91
CA ALA A 88 -7.29 -11.67 1.65
C ALA A 88 -7.63 -11.10 0.25
N LEU A 89 -6.98 -10.01 -0.17
CA LEU A 89 -7.15 -9.44 -1.50
C LEU A 89 -6.69 -10.40 -2.60
N LEU A 90 -5.58 -11.11 -2.40
CA LEU A 90 -5.11 -12.16 -3.32
C LEU A 90 -6.14 -13.29 -3.45
N LEU A 91 -6.74 -13.73 -2.34
CA LEU A 91 -7.79 -14.74 -2.37
C LEU A 91 -9.02 -14.25 -3.14
N LEU A 92 -9.47 -13.01 -2.89
CA LEU A 92 -10.60 -12.41 -3.61
C LEU A 92 -10.30 -12.28 -5.11
N ALA A 93 -9.09 -11.87 -5.48
CA ALA A 93 -8.66 -11.80 -6.88
C ALA A 93 -8.71 -13.18 -7.55
N LEU A 94 -8.31 -14.24 -6.85
CA LEU A 94 -8.37 -15.61 -7.36
C LEU A 94 -9.81 -16.09 -7.61
N VAL A 95 -10.71 -15.81 -6.66
CA VAL A 95 -12.14 -16.13 -6.82
C VAL A 95 -12.76 -15.33 -7.97
N ALA A 96 -12.43 -14.03 -8.07
CA ALA A 96 -12.92 -13.18 -9.15
C ALA A 96 -12.41 -13.63 -10.52
N ASP A 97 -11.12 -13.97 -10.66
CA ASP A 97 -10.53 -14.45 -11.91
C ASP A 97 -11.21 -15.74 -12.40
N LYS A 98 -11.41 -16.70 -11.49
CA LYS A 98 -12.13 -17.95 -11.78
C LYS A 98 -13.57 -17.70 -12.21
N TRP A 99 -14.25 -16.74 -11.58
CA TRP A 99 -15.64 -16.41 -11.90
C TRP A 99 -15.80 -15.70 -13.25
N ILE A 100 -14.87 -14.79 -13.58
CA ILE A 100 -14.91 -13.98 -14.82
C ILE A 100 -14.43 -14.80 -16.03
N PHE A 101 -13.33 -15.54 -15.89
CA PHE A 101 -12.68 -16.22 -17.02
C PHE A 101 -12.97 -17.72 -17.09
N GLY A 102 -13.62 -18.29 -16.07
CA GLY A 102 -13.98 -19.71 -16.03
C GLY A 102 -12.79 -20.68 -15.96
N ARG A 103 -11.58 -20.16 -15.72
CA ARG A 103 -10.33 -20.92 -15.66
C ARG A 103 -9.59 -20.64 -14.36
N GLU A 104 -8.77 -21.59 -13.94
CA GLU A 104 -7.93 -21.38 -12.76
C GLU A 104 -6.64 -20.66 -13.16
N ASN A 105 -6.36 -19.54 -12.48
CA ASN A 105 -5.13 -18.78 -12.68
C ASN A 105 -4.01 -19.35 -11.81
N MET A 106 -3.24 -20.28 -12.39
CA MET A 106 -2.16 -20.98 -11.70
C MET A 106 -1.09 -20.03 -11.14
N THR A 107 -0.81 -18.92 -11.82
CA THR A 107 0.14 -17.91 -11.34
C THR A 107 -0.37 -17.23 -10.07
N LEU A 108 -1.64 -16.79 -10.06
CA LEU A 108 -2.27 -16.19 -8.87
C LEU A 108 -2.35 -17.19 -7.71
N LEU A 109 -2.70 -18.45 -8.00
CA LEU A 109 -2.74 -19.52 -7.00
C LEU A 109 -1.37 -19.78 -6.37
N LEU A 110 -0.31 -19.80 -7.19
CA LEU A 110 1.06 -19.96 -6.72
C LEU A 110 1.48 -18.81 -5.80
N VAL A 111 1.21 -17.56 -6.20
CA VAL A 111 1.52 -16.37 -5.37
C VAL A 111 0.76 -16.41 -4.05
N PHE A 112 -0.52 -16.80 -4.07
CA PHE A 112 -1.32 -16.96 -2.85
C PHE A 112 -0.75 -18.05 -1.94
N ALA A 113 -0.39 -19.22 -2.48
CA ALA A 113 0.22 -20.31 -1.71
C ALA A 113 1.56 -19.89 -1.09
N ILE A 114 2.42 -19.20 -1.86
CA ILE A 114 3.68 -18.65 -1.34
C ILE A 114 3.39 -17.65 -0.22
N SER A 115 2.40 -16.78 -0.40
CA SER A 115 2.08 -15.75 0.61
C SER A 115 1.82 -16.37 1.98
N MET A 116 1.14 -17.52 2.08
CA MET A 116 0.88 -18.24 3.34
C MET A 116 2.15 -18.73 4.04
N ILE A 117 3.22 -19.01 3.29
CA ILE A 117 4.50 -19.52 3.81
C ILE A 117 5.40 -18.36 4.25
N VAL A 118 5.25 -17.17 3.66
CA VAL A 118 6.12 -16.01 3.92
C VAL A 118 6.15 -15.64 5.40
N LEU A 119 4.99 -15.48 6.06
CA LEU A 119 4.95 -15.09 7.48
C LEU A 119 5.66 -16.09 8.41
N PRO A 120 5.30 -17.39 8.43
CA PRO A 120 5.97 -18.35 9.30
C PRO A 120 7.46 -18.51 8.97
N LEU A 121 7.85 -18.36 7.70
CA LEU A 121 9.25 -18.37 7.30
C LEU A 121 10.00 -17.16 7.87
N THR A 122 9.45 -15.96 7.75
CA THR A 122 10.04 -14.73 8.31
C THR A 122 10.11 -14.80 9.83
N GLU A 123 9.06 -15.28 10.51
CA GLU A 123 9.07 -15.49 11.97
C GLU A 123 10.17 -16.47 12.39
N TRP A 124 10.34 -17.58 11.66
CA TRP A 124 11.41 -18.54 11.92
C TRP A 124 12.80 -17.92 11.74
N ILE A 125 13.04 -17.15 10.67
CA ILE A 125 14.33 -16.47 10.43
C ILE A 125 14.63 -15.48 11.57
N VAL A 126 13.65 -14.64 11.91
CA VAL A 126 13.82 -13.60 12.95
C VAL A 126 14.02 -14.23 14.33
N SER A 127 13.32 -15.31 14.65
CA SER A 127 13.46 -16.01 15.94
C SER A 127 14.88 -16.49 16.24
N LYS A 128 15.69 -16.77 15.20
CA LYS A 128 17.09 -17.17 15.37
C LYS A 128 18.00 -16.07 15.89
N GLN A 129 17.62 -14.80 15.74
CA GLN A 129 18.40 -13.67 16.24
C GLN A 129 18.27 -13.48 17.76
N TYR A 130 17.25 -14.10 18.37
CA TYR A 130 16.98 -14.03 19.80
C TYR A 130 17.42 -15.31 20.55
N ARG A 131 18.16 -16.20 19.87
CA ARG A 131 18.55 -17.53 20.37
C ARG A 131 20.05 -17.72 20.37
#